data_AF-A0A7J8BVI5-F1
#
_entry.id   AF-A0A7J8BVI5-F1
#
_cell.length_a   1.000
_cell.length_b   1.000
_cell.length_c   1.000
_cell.angle_alpha   90.00
_cell.angle_beta   90.00
_cell.angle_gamma   90.00
#
_symmetry.space_group_name_H-M   'P 1'
#
loop_
_entity.id
_entity.type
_entity.pdbx_description
1 polymer ?
#
loop_
_entity_poly.entity_id
_entity_poly.type
_entity_poly.pdbx_seq_one_letter_code
_entity_poly.pdbx_strand_id
1 'polypeptide(L)'
;MGDPEQSLLYDQRDPEAEGRLETGQDSDGLGLPSAGYESMAVPSSRILQLAKPRAPATLLAEWDPVPKPKRHVSDYSRLLHLAMPKAQSEKCVPDRNPRWEVLDVTKKAVASPRIISLAKPKERRDANEGHNPYHISPASLTARASPRLQELATPKTITKKV
;
A
#
# COMPACT_ATOMS: atom_id res chain seq x y z
N MET A 1 41.04 43.77 -18.22
CA MET A 1 40.44 44.40 -19.42
C MET A 1 39.34 43.47 -19.91
N GLY A 2 38.08 43.80 -19.61
CA GLY A 2 36.91 43.05 -20.08
C GLY A 2 35.89 42.68 -18.99
N ASP A 3 35.36 43.69 -18.31
CA ASP A 3 33.92 43.78 -17.97
C ASP A 3 33.37 44.93 -18.86
N PRO A 4 32.05 45.20 -19.03
CA PRO A 4 30.85 44.65 -18.37
C PRO A 4 29.65 44.45 -19.35
N GLU A 5 28.44 44.27 -18.76
CA GLU A 5 27.09 44.69 -19.22
C GLU A 5 26.05 43.58 -19.48
N GLN A 6 25.23 43.37 -18.45
CA GLN A 6 23.76 43.43 -18.42
C GLN A 6 22.94 42.95 -19.64
N SER A 7 22.02 42.00 -19.38
CA SER A 7 20.69 42.03 -20.01
C SER A 7 19.59 41.61 -19.01
N LEU A 8 18.88 42.63 -18.54
CA LEU A 8 17.48 42.59 -18.14
C LEU A 8 16.61 42.17 -19.34
N LEU A 9 15.80 41.12 -19.24
CA LEU A 9 14.47 41.07 -19.87
C LEU A 9 13.71 39.76 -19.55
N TYR A 10 12.39 39.91 -19.42
CA TYR A 10 11.33 38.90 -19.27
C TYR A 10 10.97 38.50 -17.84
N ASP A 11 10.36 39.46 -17.17
CA ASP A 11 9.14 39.22 -16.41
C ASP A 11 7.94 39.54 -17.34
N GLN A 12 7.09 38.56 -17.66
CA GLN A 12 5.63 38.77 -17.82
C GLN A 12 4.85 37.46 -18.01
N ARG A 13 4.04 37.15 -16.98
CA ARG A 13 2.62 36.69 -16.94
C ARG A 13 2.07 35.76 -18.03
N ASP A 14 1.41 34.69 -17.58
CA ASP A 14 -0.05 34.48 -17.70
C ASP A 14 -0.53 33.30 -16.83
N PRO A 15 -1.58 33.47 -15.99
CA PRO A 15 -2.44 32.37 -15.61
C PRO A 15 -3.91 32.66 -15.95
N GLU A 16 -4.35 32.24 -17.13
CA GLU A 16 -5.77 31.98 -17.42
C GLU A 16 -6.01 30.47 -17.44
N ALA A 17 -6.71 29.97 -16.43
CA ALA A 17 -7.42 28.70 -16.48
C ALA A 17 -8.48 28.70 -15.36
N GLU A 18 -9.47 29.59 -15.50
CA GLU A 18 -10.74 29.38 -14.81
C GLU A 18 -11.61 28.43 -15.65
N GLY A 19 -12.21 27.44 -15.01
CA GLY A 19 -13.14 26.57 -15.70
C GLY A 19 -13.60 25.36 -14.90
N ARG A 20 -14.67 25.58 -14.12
CA ARG A 20 -15.81 24.65 -13.96
C ARG A 20 -15.67 23.56 -12.88
N LEU A 21 -16.21 23.88 -11.71
CA LEU A 21 -16.81 22.88 -10.81
C LEU A 21 -18.32 22.99 -10.93
N GLU A 22 -18.93 21.91 -11.44
CA GLU A 22 -20.37 21.76 -11.52
C GLU A 22 -20.98 21.46 -10.15
N THR A 23 -22.18 21.99 -10.00
CA THR A 23 -23.09 21.84 -8.87
C THR A 23 -23.41 20.39 -8.54
N GLY A 24 -23.30 20.04 -7.27
CA GLY A 24 -23.93 18.89 -6.65
C GLY A 24 -24.35 19.26 -5.23
N GLN A 25 -25.60 19.69 -5.10
CA GLN A 25 -26.41 19.55 -3.88
C GLN A 25 -26.42 18.04 -3.50
N ASP A 26 -26.63 17.52 -2.29
CA ASP A 26 -27.27 17.98 -1.06
C ASP A 26 -26.99 16.92 0.04
N SER A 27 -27.06 17.35 1.31
CA SER A 27 -27.66 16.65 2.47
C SER A 27 -26.88 16.85 3.78
N ASP A 28 -27.55 17.64 4.62
CA ASP A 28 -27.52 17.80 6.07
C ASP A 28 -26.67 16.83 6.91
N GLY A 29 -25.95 17.39 7.89
CA GLY A 29 -25.27 16.58 8.90
C GLY A 29 -24.46 17.38 9.91
N LEU A 30 -25.18 18.09 10.79
CA LEU A 30 -24.81 18.61 12.10
C LEU A 30 -23.43 18.20 12.70
N GLY A 31 -22.73 19.20 13.26
CA GLY A 31 -22.12 19.06 14.59
C GLY A 31 -20.59 19.29 14.69
N LEU A 32 -20.24 20.36 15.40
CA LEU A 32 -18.92 20.62 16.01
C LEU A 32 -18.50 19.50 17.00
N PRO A 33 -17.22 19.45 17.39
CA PRO A 33 -16.91 19.21 18.79
C PRO A 33 -15.97 20.25 19.41
N SER A 34 -16.46 20.82 20.51
CA SER A 34 -15.71 21.52 21.55
C SER A 34 -14.96 20.50 22.42
N ALA A 35 -13.74 20.84 22.82
CA ALA A 35 -12.94 20.06 23.77
C ALA A 35 -13.61 20.03 25.15
N GLY A 36 -13.63 18.85 25.79
CA GLY A 36 -14.04 18.69 27.18
C GLY A 36 -15.13 17.64 27.43
N TYR A 37 -14.93 16.39 26.98
CA TYR A 37 -15.57 15.23 27.62
C TYR A 37 -14.68 13.99 27.42
N GLU A 38 -13.92 13.60 28.43
CA GLU A 38 -13.47 12.21 28.53
C GLU A 38 -14.64 11.42 29.12
N SER A 39 -15.64 11.12 28.28
CA SER A 39 -16.66 10.15 28.65
C SER A 39 -16.05 8.78 28.48
N MET A 40 -15.74 8.10 29.60
CA MET A 40 -15.44 6.68 29.58
C MET A 40 -16.62 5.94 28.95
N ALA A 41 -16.41 5.40 27.75
CA ALA A 41 -17.45 4.73 26.99
C ALA A 41 -17.86 3.44 27.71
N VAL A 42 -19.06 3.43 28.30
CA VAL A 42 -19.61 2.23 28.92
C VAL A 42 -20.20 1.35 27.82
N PRO A 43 -19.68 0.12 27.62
CA PRO A 43 -20.18 -0.76 26.57
C PRO A 43 -21.64 -1.15 26.83
N SER A 44 -22.45 -1.17 25.78
CA SER A 44 -23.84 -1.62 25.87
C SER A 44 -23.92 -3.12 26.22
N SER A 45 -25.07 -3.56 26.76
CA SER A 45 -25.30 -4.97 27.10
C SER A 45 -24.98 -5.94 25.94
N ARG A 46 -25.30 -5.54 24.70
CA ARG A 46 -24.98 -6.31 23.50
C ARG A 46 -23.48 -6.44 23.27
N ILE A 47 -22.70 -5.39 23.48
CA ILE A 47 -21.24 -5.42 23.34
C ILE A 47 -20.64 -6.40 24.34
N LEU A 48 -21.13 -6.38 25.59
CA LEU A 48 -20.72 -7.35 26.61
C LEU A 48 -21.09 -8.80 26.27
N GLN A 49 -22.21 -9.01 25.56
CA GLN A 49 -22.60 -10.35 25.07
C GLN A 49 -21.69 -10.84 23.93
N LEU A 50 -21.34 -9.97 22.98
CA LEU A 50 -20.48 -10.31 21.86
C LEU A 50 -19.01 -10.49 22.27
N ALA A 51 -18.57 -9.80 23.33
CA ALA A 51 -17.23 -9.94 23.88
C ALA A 51 -16.97 -11.30 24.54
N LYS A 52 -18.01 -12.11 24.80
CA LYS A 52 -17.83 -13.46 25.32
C LYS A 52 -17.28 -14.36 24.21
N PRO A 53 -16.17 -15.08 24.44
CA PRO A 53 -15.65 -16.00 23.46
C PRO A 53 -16.71 -17.07 23.17
N ARG A 54 -16.97 -17.30 21.89
CA ARG A 54 -17.80 -18.42 21.46
C ARG A 54 -17.12 -19.71 21.93
N ALA A 55 -17.87 -20.58 22.61
CA ALA A 55 -17.34 -21.87 23.02
C ALA A 55 -16.74 -22.58 21.79
N PRO A 56 -15.50 -23.09 21.87
CA PRO A 56 -14.91 -23.84 20.77
C PRO A 56 -15.86 -24.99 20.45
N ALA A 57 -16.15 -25.17 19.16
CA ALA A 57 -16.95 -26.31 18.73
C ALA A 57 -16.27 -27.56 19.29
N THR A 58 -16.99 -28.33 20.10
CA THR A 58 -16.53 -29.65 20.56
C THR A 58 -16.20 -30.44 19.32
N LEU A 59 -14.92 -30.77 19.17
CA LEU A 59 -14.31 -31.36 17.99
C LEU A 59 -14.68 -32.85 17.84
N LEU A 60 -15.98 -33.17 17.99
CA LEU A 60 -16.57 -34.50 17.82
C LEU A 60 -17.82 -34.48 16.93
N ALA A 61 -18.14 -33.34 16.32
CA ALA A 61 -18.81 -33.38 15.03
C ALA A 61 -17.68 -33.49 14.01
N GLU A 62 -17.52 -34.70 13.47
CA GLU A 62 -16.93 -34.92 12.15
C GLU A 62 -17.30 -33.71 11.29
N TRP A 63 -16.29 -32.96 10.85
CA TRP A 63 -16.49 -31.92 9.85
C TRP A 63 -17.17 -32.64 8.69
N ASP A 64 -18.49 -32.50 8.55
CA ASP A 64 -19.23 -32.97 7.40
C ASP A 64 -19.23 -31.79 6.44
N PRO A 65 -18.30 -31.75 5.47
CA PRO A 65 -18.24 -30.65 4.52
C PRO A 65 -19.47 -30.78 3.63
N VAL A 66 -20.61 -30.22 4.06
CA VAL A 66 -21.93 -30.17 3.38
C VAL A 66 -22.05 -31.34 2.40
N PRO A 67 -22.69 -32.48 2.72
CA PRO A 67 -22.66 -33.65 1.85
C PRO A 67 -23.08 -33.22 0.45
N LYS A 68 -22.09 -33.00 -0.42
CA LYS A 68 -22.35 -32.56 -1.79
C LYS A 68 -23.20 -33.69 -2.34
N PRO A 69 -24.30 -33.42 -3.05
CA PRO A 69 -25.05 -34.48 -3.68
C PRO A 69 -24.03 -35.34 -4.40
N LYS A 70 -23.94 -36.64 -4.05
CA LYS A 70 -22.99 -37.57 -4.65
C LYS A 70 -23.25 -37.46 -6.13
N ARG A 71 -22.40 -36.72 -6.86
CA ARG A 71 -22.47 -36.69 -8.33
C ARG A 71 -22.41 -38.15 -8.69
N HIS A 72 -23.46 -38.65 -9.33
CA HIS A 72 -23.54 -40.04 -9.71
C HIS A 72 -22.25 -40.37 -10.48
N VAL A 73 -21.32 -41.10 -9.83
CA VAL A 73 -20.09 -41.55 -10.46
C VAL A 73 -20.47 -42.88 -11.10
N SER A 74 -21.12 -42.82 -12.27
CA SER A 74 -21.61 -44.02 -12.94
C SER A 74 -20.51 -44.88 -13.55
N ASP A 75 -19.27 -44.39 -13.63
CA ASP A 75 -18.24 -45.09 -14.38
C ASP A 75 -17.02 -45.37 -13.50
N TYR A 76 -17.18 -46.31 -12.54
CA TYR A 76 -16.06 -46.84 -11.76
C TYR A 76 -14.93 -47.34 -12.68
N SER A 77 -15.29 -47.89 -13.84
CA SER A 77 -14.37 -48.26 -14.92
C SER A 77 -13.55 -47.08 -15.46
N ARG A 78 -14.20 -45.96 -15.79
CA ARG A 78 -13.53 -44.74 -16.26
C ARG A 78 -12.65 -44.15 -15.18
N LEU A 79 -13.10 -44.18 -13.92
CA LEU A 79 -12.31 -43.72 -12.78
C LEU A 79 -11.01 -44.53 -12.65
N LEU A 80 -11.09 -45.86 -12.72
CA LEU A 80 -9.90 -46.72 -12.71
C LEU A 80 -8.97 -46.43 -13.89
N HIS A 81 -9.51 -46.27 -15.10
CA HIS A 81 -8.70 -45.95 -16.29
C HIS A 81 -7.99 -44.59 -16.19
N LEU A 82 -8.65 -43.58 -15.62
CA LEU A 82 -8.05 -42.26 -15.41
C LEU A 82 -7.06 -42.23 -14.23
N ALA A 83 -7.26 -43.11 -13.24
CA ALA A 83 -6.34 -43.25 -12.10
C ALA A 83 -5.04 -43.98 -12.48
N MET A 84 -5.06 -44.79 -13.55
CA MET A 84 -3.84 -45.38 -14.08
C MET A 84 -2.94 -44.32 -14.70
N PRO A 85 -1.62 -44.35 -14.45
CA PRO A 85 -0.69 -43.44 -15.10
C PRO A 85 -0.72 -43.67 -16.62
N LYS A 86 -0.62 -42.58 -17.39
CA LYS A 86 -0.52 -42.68 -18.84
C LYS A 86 0.77 -43.41 -19.22
N ALA A 87 0.69 -44.29 -20.21
CA ALA A 87 1.87 -44.88 -20.81
C ALA A 87 2.74 -43.77 -21.45
N GLN A 88 4.05 -43.84 -21.20
CA GLN A 88 5.01 -42.96 -21.87
C GLN A 88 5.00 -43.24 -23.37
N SER A 89 4.89 -42.21 -24.20
CA SER A 89 4.95 -42.40 -25.66
C SER A 89 6.39 -42.65 -26.10
N GLU A 90 6.58 -43.33 -27.23
CA GLU A 90 7.91 -43.54 -27.83
C GLU A 90 8.63 -42.22 -28.16
N LYS A 91 7.88 -41.13 -28.29
CA LYS A 91 8.38 -39.78 -28.56
C LYS A 91 8.66 -38.98 -27.29
N CYS A 92 8.36 -39.53 -26.10
CA CYS A 92 8.64 -38.87 -24.84
C CYS A 92 10.15 -38.92 -24.54
N VAL A 93 10.82 -37.78 -24.74
CA VAL A 93 12.21 -37.60 -24.32
C VAL A 93 12.21 -37.27 -22.83
N PRO A 94 12.93 -38.03 -21.99
CA PRO A 94 13.01 -37.73 -20.56
C PRO A 94 13.68 -36.37 -20.34
N ASP A 95 13.32 -35.69 -19.25
CA ASP A 95 13.94 -34.44 -18.86
C ASP A 95 15.46 -34.60 -18.76
N ARG A 96 16.20 -33.65 -19.31
CA ARG A 96 17.66 -33.61 -19.20
C ARG A 96 18.02 -33.59 -17.71
N ASN A 97 18.95 -34.46 -17.30
CA ASN A 97 19.45 -34.47 -15.93
C ASN A 97 19.88 -33.03 -15.52
N PRO A 98 19.33 -32.46 -14.43
CA PRO A 98 19.64 -31.09 -14.02
C PRO A 98 21.11 -30.93 -13.56
N ARG A 99 21.83 -32.03 -13.37
CA ARG A 99 23.26 -32.04 -13.10
C ARG A 99 24.01 -31.86 -14.42
N TRP A 100 24.40 -30.62 -14.73
CA TRP A 100 25.39 -30.38 -15.76
C TRP A 100 26.78 -30.47 -15.13
N GLU A 101 27.64 -31.29 -15.73
CA GLU A 101 29.03 -31.39 -15.30
C GLU A 101 29.74 -30.08 -15.57
N VAL A 102 30.16 -29.41 -14.50
CA VAL A 102 30.98 -28.20 -14.57
C VAL A 102 32.44 -28.64 -14.52
N LEU A 103 33.24 -28.23 -15.50
CA LEU A 103 34.68 -28.51 -15.51
C LEU A 103 35.35 -27.88 -14.28
N ASP A 104 36.37 -28.54 -13.75
CA ASP A 104 37.08 -28.05 -12.56
C ASP A 104 37.78 -26.69 -12.80
N VAL A 105 38.18 -26.41 -14.04
CA VAL A 105 38.71 -25.10 -14.45
C VAL A 105 37.68 -23.99 -14.23
N THR A 106 36.41 -24.26 -14.54
CA THR A 106 35.32 -23.29 -14.35
C THR A 106 34.99 -23.09 -12.87
N LYS A 107 35.07 -24.14 -12.05
CA LYS A 107 34.87 -24.04 -10.59
C LYS A 107 35.96 -23.20 -9.91
N LYS A 108 37.18 -23.24 -10.44
CA LYS A 108 38.36 -22.54 -9.91
C LYS A 108 38.63 -21.18 -10.58
N ALA A 109 37.77 -20.77 -11.52
CA ALA A 109 37.97 -19.51 -12.23
C ALA A 109 37.83 -18.32 -11.28
N VAL A 110 38.82 -17.43 -11.27
CA VAL A 110 38.81 -16.19 -10.50
C VAL A 110 38.21 -15.08 -11.35
N ALA A 111 37.27 -14.32 -10.78
CA ALA A 111 36.65 -13.19 -11.46
C ALA A 111 37.69 -12.09 -11.80
N SER A 112 37.52 -11.43 -12.95
CA SER A 112 38.39 -10.32 -13.32
C SER A 112 38.19 -9.12 -12.37
N PRO A 113 39.19 -8.23 -12.21
CA PRO A 113 39.05 -7.04 -11.36
C PRO A 113 37.82 -6.18 -11.70
N ARG A 114 37.47 -6.10 -12.99
CA ARG A 114 36.26 -5.40 -13.47
C ARG A 114 34.97 -6.07 -12.99
N ILE A 115 34.89 -7.40 -13.00
CA ILE A 115 33.71 -8.12 -12.50
C ILE A 115 33.58 -7.87 -11.00
N ILE A 116 34.68 -7.91 -10.25
CA ILE A 116 34.69 -7.63 -8.82
C ILE A 116 34.23 -6.20 -8.54
N SER A 117 34.67 -5.21 -9.32
CA SER A 117 34.23 -3.82 -9.13
C SER A 117 32.74 -3.62 -9.46
N LEU A 118 32.23 -4.28 -10.50
CA LEU A 118 30.83 -4.19 -10.90
C LEU A 118 29.90 -4.96 -9.96
N ALA A 119 30.40 -6.01 -9.30
CA ALA A 119 29.67 -6.78 -8.31
C ALA A 119 29.45 -6.02 -7.00
N LYS A 120 30.18 -4.92 -6.75
CA LYS A 120 29.95 -4.08 -5.57
C LYS A 120 28.57 -3.41 -5.69
N PRO A 121 27.71 -3.52 -4.66
CA PRO A 121 26.41 -2.87 -4.68
C PRO A 121 26.57 -1.35 -4.72
N LYS A 122 25.63 -0.66 -5.37
CA LYS A 122 25.57 0.80 -5.34
C LYS A 122 25.11 1.26 -3.96
N GLU A 123 25.96 1.97 -3.24
CA GLU A 123 25.60 2.64 -1.99
C GLU A 123 24.52 3.69 -2.26
N ARG A 124 23.39 3.57 -1.57
CA ARG A 124 22.32 4.57 -1.56
C ARG A 124 22.34 5.22 -0.19
N ARG A 125 22.56 6.54 -0.15
CA ARG A 125 22.42 7.33 1.08
C ARG A 125 20.96 7.43 1.47
N ASP A 126 20.68 7.40 2.77
CA ASP A 126 19.32 7.53 3.27
C ASP A 126 18.80 8.95 2.99
N ALA A 127 17.52 9.07 2.63
CA ALA A 127 16.91 10.37 2.32
C ALA A 127 16.97 11.35 3.52
N ASN A 128 17.10 10.80 4.73
CA ASN A 128 17.16 11.56 5.98
C ASN A 128 18.59 11.65 6.55
N GLU A 129 19.61 11.19 5.82
CA GLU A 129 20.98 11.19 6.31
C GLU A 129 21.46 12.65 6.48
N GLY A 130 21.66 13.07 7.74
CA GLY A 130 21.99 14.45 8.11
C GLY A 130 20.80 15.38 8.35
N HIS A 131 19.56 14.88 8.33
CA HIS A 131 18.37 15.67 8.66
C HIS A 131 18.16 15.76 10.19
N ASN A 132 18.11 16.98 10.72
CA ASN A 132 17.71 17.22 12.11
C ASN A 132 16.18 17.45 12.19
N PRO A 133 15.40 16.54 12.81
CA PRO A 133 13.94 16.65 12.86
C PRO A 133 13.45 17.85 13.69
N TYR A 134 14.31 18.44 14.51
CA TYR A 134 13.98 19.60 15.34
C TYR A 134 14.44 20.93 14.72
N HIS A 135 15.07 20.89 13.55
CA HIS A 135 15.51 22.11 12.87
C HIS A 135 14.34 22.77 12.12
N ILE A 136 13.88 23.90 12.64
CA ILE A 136 12.83 24.71 12.03
C ILE A 136 13.48 25.92 11.33
N SER A 137 13.09 26.19 10.09
CA SER A 137 13.64 27.34 9.36
C SER A 137 13.17 28.68 9.98
N PRO A 138 14.00 29.74 9.98
CA PRO A 138 13.59 31.05 10.48
C PRO A 138 12.37 31.62 9.73
N ALA A 139 12.26 31.33 8.43
CA ALA A 139 11.11 31.73 7.62
C ALA A 139 9.80 31.09 8.10
N SER A 140 9.86 29.84 8.56
CA SER A 140 8.70 29.16 9.16
C SER A 140 8.27 29.79 10.48
N LEU A 141 9.22 30.28 11.28
CA LEU A 141 8.93 30.94 12.55
C LEU A 141 8.30 32.33 12.38
N THR A 142 8.64 33.02 11.28
CA THR A 142 8.13 34.37 10.97
C THR A 142 6.94 34.36 10.00
N ALA A 143 6.60 33.20 9.43
CA ALA A 143 5.49 33.04 8.51
C ALA A 143 4.17 33.48 9.15
N ARG A 144 3.41 34.32 8.44
CA ARG A 144 2.07 34.75 8.82
C ARG A 144 1.06 34.24 7.81
N ALA A 145 -0.11 33.82 8.30
CA ALA A 145 -1.23 33.43 7.45
C ALA A 145 -1.69 34.59 6.57
N SER A 146 -2.17 34.28 5.35
CA SER A 146 -2.70 35.30 4.46
C SER A 146 -3.98 35.94 5.03
N PRO A 147 -4.32 37.19 4.66
CA PRO A 147 -5.52 37.86 5.17
C PRO A 147 -6.79 37.03 4.97
N ARG A 148 -6.95 36.40 3.79
CA ARG A 148 -8.07 35.51 3.50
C ARG A 148 -8.15 34.31 4.44
N LEU A 149 -7.02 33.70 4.79
CA LEU A 149 -7.01 32.59 5.75
C LEU A 149 -7.38 33.08 7.16
N GLN A 150 -6.98 34.28 7.54
CA GLN A 150 -7.39 34.88 8.82
C GLN A 150 -8.91 35.14 8.86
N GLU A 151 -9.48 35.66 7.77
CA GLU A 151 -10.92 35.86 7.63
C GLU A 151 -11.70 34.55 7.71
N LEU A 152 -11.26 33.51 6.98
CA LEU A 152 -11.90 32.20 7.00
C LEU A 152 -11.77 31.49 8.35
N ALA A 153 -10.70 31.76 9.11
CA ALA A 153 -10.52 31.23 10.45
C ALA A 153 -11.47 31.88 11.48
N THR A 154 -12.11 33.01 11.15
CA THR A 154 -13.13 33.60 12.03
C THR A 154 -14.38 32.72 12.07
N PRO A 155 -14.84 32.27 13.25
CA PRO A 155 -15.99 31.39 13.36
C PRO A 155 -17.28 32.16 13.05
N LYS A 156 -18.19 31.54 12.29
CA LYS A 156 -19.51 32.11 12.00
C LYS A 156 -20.40 32.00 13.24
N THR A 157 -20.93 33.12 13.72
CA THR A 157 -21.89 33.15 14.83
C THR A 157 -23.28 32.73 14.32
N ILE A 158 -23.83 31.66 14.89
CA ILE A 158 -25.17 31.17 14.53
C ILE A 158 -26.11 31.53 15.67
N THR A 159 -26.99 32.51 15.46
CA THR A 159 -28.06 32.82 16.42
C THR A 159 -29.24 31.89 16.16
N LYS A 160 -29.64 31.13 17.20
CA LYS A 160 -30.82 30.24 17.11
C LYS A 160 -32.08 31.11 17.07
N LYS A 161 -32.85 31.01 16.00
CA LYS A 161 -34.17 31.67 15.91
C LYS A 161 -35.15 30.93 16.83
N VAL A 162 -35.83 31.69 17.68
CA VAL A 162 -36.88 31.26 18.62
C VAL A 162 -38.18 31.02 17.86
#